data_AF-A0A6B3ENZ0-F1
#
_entry.id   AF-A0A6B3ENZ0-F1
#
_cell.length_a   1.000
_cell.length_b   1.000
_cell.length_c   1.000
_cell.angle_alpha   90.00
_cell.angle_beta   90.00
_cell.angle_gamma   90.00
#
_symmetry.space_group_name_H-M   'P 1'
#
loop_
_entity.id
_entity.type
_entity.pdbx_description
1 polymer ?
#
loop_
_entity_poly.entity_id
_entity_poly.type
_entity_poly.pdbx_seq_one_letter_code
_entity_poly.pdbx_strand_id
1 'polypeptide(L)'
;MWVQLRCGLEPRALAALTVVLVAAAVFAGMHFWSARPEGVRAPDSVSEAGHTAVPRADMDPAAGGTGAPEPSPGPPPAVGSTGGRIVVDVSGKVRRPGIHRLPSGARVTDALEAAGGVRPGVDLDGL
;
A
#
# COMPACT_ATOMS: atom_id res chain seq x y z
N MET A 1 -50.49 -13.26 -29.91
CA MET A 1 -49.50 -14.34 -29.78
C MET A 1 -48.73 -14.41 -31.08
N TRP A 2 -47.40 -14.24 -31.01
CA TRP A 2 -46.40 -14.66 -32.01
C TRP A 2 -46.16 -13.80 -33.30
N VAL A 3 -44.89 -13.38 -33.45
CA VAL A 3 -44.10 -13.22 -34.71
C VAL A 3 -44.15 -11.88 -35.48
N GLN A 4 -43.41 -10.85 -35.00
CA GLN A 4 -42.69 -9.79 -35.76
C GLN A 4 -41.95 -8.89 -34.73
N LEU A 5 -40.76 -9.12 -34.16
CA LEU A 5 -39.54 -9.80 -34.60
C LEU A 5 -38.83 -9.20 -35.83
N ARG A 6 -39.09 -7.96 -36.24
CA ARG A 6 -38.33 -7.32 -37.33
C ARG A 6 -37.70 -5.99 -36.95
N CYS A 7 -36.47 -6.08 -36.45
CA CYS A 7 -35.32 -5.20 -36.70
C CYS A 7 -35.62 -3.82 -37.32
N GLY A 8 -36.25 -2.95 -36.54
CA GLY A 8 -36.21 -1.50 -36.76
C GLY A 8 -34.92 -0.86 -36.22
N LEU A 9 -34.01 -1.66 -35.70
CA LEU A 9 -32.62 -1.27 -35.57
C LEU A 9 -31.96 -1.71 -36.86
N GLU A 10 -31.51 -0.77 -37.69
CA GLU A 10 -30.61 -1.12 -38.79
C GLU A 10 -29.54 -2.09 -38.25
N PRO A 11 -29.09 -3.10 -39.01
CA PRO A 11 -27.98 -3.95 -38.57
C PRO A 11 -26.77 -3.12 -38.15
N ARG A 12 -26.66 -1.89 -38.69
CA ARG A 12 -25.72 -0.85 -38.26
C ARG A 12 -25.99 -0.29 -36.87
N ALA A 13 -27.23 -0.05 -36.48
CA ALA A 13 -27.60 0.39 -35.14
C ALA A 13 -27.40 -0.72 -34.10
N LEU A 14 -27.71 -1.97 -34.46
CA LEU A 14 -27.36 -3.13 -33.62
C LEU A 14 -25.84 -3.26 -33.47
N ALA A 15 -25.08 -3.14 -34.56
CA ALA A 15 -23.62 -3.17 -34.53
C ALA A 15 -23.02 -1.99 -33.74
N ALA A 16 -23.58 -0.79 -33.87
CA ALA A 16 -23.15 0.36 -33.10
C ALA A 16 -23.43 0.17 -31.61
N LEU A 17 -24.61 -0.35 -31.26
CA LEU A 17 -24.97 -0.64 -29.87
C LEU A 17 -24.05 -1.71 -29.25
N THR A 18 -23.74 -2.77 -29.99
CA THR A 18 -22.82 -3.81 -29.50
C THR A 18 -21.41 -3.25 -29.29
N VAL A 19 -20.90 -2.44 -30.21
CA VAL A 19 -19.60 -1.78 -30.07
C VAL A 19 -19.58 -0.87 -28.85
N VAL A 20 -20.62 -0.06 -28.63
CA VAL A 20 -20.72 0.82 -27.45
C VAL A 20 -20.77 0.00 -26.15
N LEU A 21 -21.55 -1.08 -26.12
CA LEU A 21 -21.60 -1.98 -24.95
C LEU A 21 -20.25 -2.62 -24.65
N VAL A 22 -19.53 -3.08 -25.68
CA VAL A 22 -18.18 -3.64 -25.52
C VAL A 22 -17.21 -2.57 -25.02
N ALA A 23 -17.23 -1.36 -25.59
CA ALA A 23 -16.38 -0.26 -25.15
C ALA A 23 -16.67 0.12 -23.68
N ALA A 24 -17.95 0.19 -23.29
CA ALA A 24 -18.35 0.46 -21.91
C ALA A 24 -17.92 -0.66 -20.95
N ALA A 25 -18.04 -1.93 -21.35
CA ALA A 25 -17.59 -3.07 -20.54
C ALA A 25 -16.06 -3.09 -20.36
N VAL A 26 -15.30 -2.80 -21.43
CA VAL A 26 -13.84 -2.65 -21.38
C VAL A 26 -13.46 -1.48 -20.48
N PHE A 27 -14.10 -0.32 -20.66
CA PHE A 27 -13.86 0.86 -19.83
C PHE A 27 -14.19 0.59 -18.36
N ALA A 28 -15.31 -0.09 -18.07
CA ALA A 28 -15.68 -0.47 -16.71
C ALA A 28 -14.69 -1.47 -16.11
N GLY A 29 -14.24 -2.48 -16.86
CA GLY A 29 -13.22 -3.43 -16.41
C GLY A 29 -11.88 -2.75 -16.15
N MET A 30 -11.46 -1.83 -17.02
CA MET A 30 -10.28 -0.98 -16.83
C MET A 30 -10.44 -0.10 -15.58
N HIS A 31 -11.56 0.60 -15.46
CA HIS A 31 -11.82 1.51 -14.34
C HIS A 31 -11.94 0.75 -13.02
N PHE A 32 -12.51 -0.46 -13.03
CA PHE A 32 -12.58 -1.33 -11.86
C PHE A 32 -11.20 -1.87 -11.45
N TRP A 33 -10.33 -2.18 -12.40
CA TRP A 33 -8.93 -2.53 -12.10
C TRP A 33 -8.09 -1.33 -11.64
N SER A 34 -8.40 -0.12 -12.13
CA SER A 34 -7.72 1.12 -11.73
C SER A 34 -8.24 1.69 -10.41
N ALA A 35 -9.50 1.46 -10.06
CA ALA A 35 -10.13 1.95 -8.84
C ALA A 35 -9.99 0.97 -7.66
N ARG A 36 -8.85 0.26 -7.56
CA ARG A 36 -8.52 -0.48 -6.33
C ARG A 36 -8.53 0.55 -5.18
N PRO A 37 -9.45 0.45 -4.22
CA PRO A 37 -9.61 1.40 -3.15
C PRO A 37 -8.35 1.34 -2.29
N GLU A 38 -7.66 2.46 -2.24
CA GLU A 38 -6.56 2.70 -1.33
C GLU A 38 -7.05 2.37 0.08
N GLY A 39 -6.50 1.31 0.67
CA GLY A 39 -6.81 0.94 2.04
C GLY A 39 -6.27 2.03 2.95
N VAL A 40 -7.10 3.01 3.26
CA VAL A 40 -6.82 4.06 4.25
C VAL A 40 -6.47 3.35 5.55
N ARG A 41 -5.18 3.35 5.91
CA ARG A 41 -4.75 3.01 7.27
C ARG A 41 -5.43 3.99 8.21
N ALA A 42 -6.21 3.46 9.15
CA ALA A 42 -6.66 4.24 10.29
C ALA A 42 -5.42 4.91 10.92
N PRO A 43 -5.42 6.25 11.12
CA PRO A 43 -4.35 6.92 11.83
C PRO A 43 -4.11 6.19 13.15
N ASP A 44 -2.84 5.87 13.45
CA ASP A 44 -2.47 5.43 14.78
C ASP A 44 -3.05 6.43 15.78
N SER A 45 -3.94 5.93 16.62
CA SER A 45 -4.57 6.69 17.67
C SER A 45 -3.48 7.38 18.48
N VAL A 46 -3.60 8.70 18.60
CA VAL A 46 -2.78 9.52 19.50
C VAL A 46 -2.73 8.80 20.83
N SER A 47 -1.55 8.30 21.21
CA SER A 47 -1.29 7.78 22.56
C SER A 47 -1.28 8.97 23.52
N GLU A 48 -2.46 9.50 23.78
CA GLU A 48 -2.77 10.34 24.92
C GLU A 48 -2.97 9.42 26.13
N ALA A 49 -1.87 8.90 26.65
CA ALA A 49 -1.76 8.27 27.98
C ALA A 49 -0.27 7.97 28.19
N GLY A 50 0.45 8.55 29.14
CA GLY A 50 0.08 9.51 30.16
C GLY A 50 1.29 9.61 31.08
N HIS A 51 1.90 10.79 31.18
CA HIS A 51 2.71 11.17 32.33
C HIS A 51 2.45 12.65 32.61
N THR A 52 1.24 12.92 33.09
CA THR A 52 1.03 14.01 34.05
C THR A 52 1.91 13.74 35.26
N ALA A 53 3.08 14.36 35.30
CA ALA A 53 3.93 14.36 36.49
C ALA A 53 4.14 15.80 36.97
N VAL A 54 3.10 16.38 37.58
CA VAL A 54 3.17 17.52 38.50
C VAL A 54 2.02 17.34 39.49
N PRO A 55 2.11 17.61 40.82
CA PRO A 55 3.24 18.02 41.69
C PRO A 55 3.33 17.27 43.06
N ARG A 56 4.55 17.11 43.63
CA ARG A 56 4.87 17.29 45.09
C ARG A 56 6.39 17.14 45.28
N ALA A 57 7.12 18.24 45.38
CA ALA A 57 7.66 18.82 46.63
C ALA A 57 8.51 17.83 47.44
N ASP A 58 9.83 18.04 47.44
CA ASP A 58 10.69 18.11 48.63
C ASP A 58 12.00 18.86 48.26
N MET A 59 12.49 19.64 49.22
CA MET A 59 13.59 20.61 49.11
C MET A 59 14.96 19.97 48.89
N ASP A 60 15.84 20.67 48.14
CA ASP A 60 17.13 21.14 48.68
C ASP A 60 17.77 22.19 47.75
N PRO A 61 18.17 23.38 48.25
CA PRO A 61 18.87 24.38 47.45
C PRO A 61 20.35 24.44 47.87
N ALA A 62 21.25 23.71 47.20
CA ALA A 62 22.66 24.08 47.24
C ALA A 62 23.52 23.37 46.19
N ALA A 63 24.41 24.19 45.61
CA ALA A 63 25.72 23.86 45.10
C ALA A 63 25.87 23.46 43.61
N GLY A 64 26.59 24.34 42.90
CA GLY A 64 27.68 23.90 42.02
C GLY A 64 27.41 24.01 40.54
N GLY A 65 27.88 25.09 39.93
CA GLY A 65 27.94 25.23 38.48
C GLY A 65 29.02 24.36 37.83
N THR A 66 28.94 24.32 36.50
CA THR A 66 29.87 23.73 35.51
C THR A 66 29.52 22.32 35.05
N GLY A 67 28.77 22.26 33.96
CA GLY A 67 28.69 21.10 33.09
C GLY A 67 28.14 21.55 31.74
N ALA A 68 29.02 21.75 30.76
CA ALA A 68 28.61 21.87 29.36
C ALA A 68 27.76 20.63 28.99
N PRO A 69 26.73 20.74 28.14
CA PRO A 69 26.00 19.57 27.69
C PRO A 69 26.95 18.68 26.90
N GLU A 70 27.41 17.59 27.52
CA GLU A 70 28.04 16.51 26.78
C GLU A 70 27.02 16.00 25.75
N PRO A 71 27.40 15.85 24.47
CA PRO A 71 26.55 15.15 23.52
C PRO A 71 26.40 13.71 24.03
N SER A 72 25.23 13.41 24.57
CA SER A 72 24.83 12.04 24.86
C SER A 72 25.12 11.21 23.59
N PRO A 73 25.87 10.10 23.68
CA PRO A 73 26.05 9.23 22.56
C PRO A 73 24.66 8.84 22.08
N GLY A 74 24.27 9.37 20.92
CA GLY A 74 23.07 8.91 20.24
C GLY A 74 23.14 7.38 20.14
N PRO A 75 22.01 6.68 20.17
CA PRO A 75 21.99 5.23 20.02
C PRO A 75 22.90 4.86 18.84
N PRO A 76 23.80 3.86 18.97
CA PRO A 76 24.65 3.46 17.87
C PRO A 76 23.75 3.22 16.65
N PRO A 77 24.17 3.61 15.43
CA PRO A 77 23.39 3.33 14.23
C PRO A 77 23.09 1.83 14.25
N ALA A 78 21.80 1.49 14.28
CA ALA A 78 21.36 0.11 14.40
C ALA A 78 21.88 -0.68 13.20
N VAL A 79 23.06 -1.26 13.35
CA VAL A 79 23.67 -2.19 12.42
C VAL A 79 22.75 -3.40 12.36
N GLY A 80 21.99 -3.48 11.27
CA GLY A 80 21.25 -4.66 10.85
C GLY A 80 20.26 -5.21 11.87
N SER A 81 19.10 -4.57 12.01
CA SER A 81 17.90 -5.28 12.48
C SER A 81 17.58 -6.40 11.48
N THR A 82 18.21 -7.55 11.68
CA THR A 82 18.04 -8.78 10.88
C THR A 82 16.71 -9.48 11.23
N GLY A 83 15.87 -8.87 12.08
CA GLY A 83 14.58 -9.41 12.52
C GLY A 83 13.37 -8.56 12.17
N GLY A 84 13.55 -7.39 11.54
CA GLY A 84 12.43 -6.57 11.09
C GLY A 84 11.65 -7.24 9.96
N ARG A 85 10.34 -6.98 9.85
CA ARG A 85 9.57 -7.33 8.64
C ARG A 85 9.12 -6.07 7.94
N ILE A 86 9.28 -6.02 6.63
CA ILE A 86 8.83 -4.95 5.75
C ILE A 86 7.51 -5.39 5.12
N VAL A 87 6.57 -4.45 4.95
CA VAL A 87 5.28 -4.70 4.32
C VAL A 87 5.28 -4.03 2.96
N VAL A 88 5.07 -4.81 1.89
CA VAL A 88 5.11 -4.35 0.50
C VAL A 88 3.78 -4.68 -0.17
N ASP A 89 3.12 -3.70 -0.80
CA ASP A 89 1.98 -3.97 -1.67
C ASP A 89 2.47 -4.29 -3.09
N VAL A 90 2.17 -5.49 -3.57
CA VAL A 90 2.56 -5.94 -4.92
C VAL A 90 1.31 -5.93 -5.79
N SER A 91 1.25 -4.98 -6.72
CA SER A 91 0.14 -4.82 -7.65
C SER A 91 0.54 -5.19 -9.09
N GLY A 92 -0.44 -5.25 -10.00
CA GLY A 92 -0.18 -5.44 -11.44
C GLY A 92 -0.26 -6.88 -11.94
N LYS A 93 0.59 -7.23 -12.92
CA LYS A 93 0.49 -8.50 -13.67
C LYS A 93 1.24 -9.65 -12.98
N VAL A 94 1.15 -9.71 -11.66
CA VAL A 94 1.64 -10.83 -10.84
C VAL A 94 0.56 -11.89 -10.60
N ARG A 95 0.95 -13.08 -10.15
CA ARG A 95 -0.02 -14.16 -9.87
C ARG A 95 -0.91 -13.86 -8.67
N ARG A 96 -0.33 -13.34 -7.57
CA ARG A 96 -1.05 -13.01 -6.33
C ARG A 96 -0.79 -11.55 -5.92
N PRO A 97 -1.55 -10.60 -6.48
CA PRO A 97 -1.43 -9.21 -6.08
C PRO A 97 -1.97 -8.99 -4.66
N GLY A 98 -1.41 -8.00 -3.96
CA GLY A 98 -1.79 -7.59 -2.62
C GLY A 98 -0.59 -7.38 -1.70
N ILE A 99 -0.89 -7.23 -0.41
CA ILE A 99 0.10 -6.88 0.61
C ILE A 99 0.86 -8.14 1.08
N HIS A 100 2.18 -8.12 0.94
CA HIS A 100 3.10 -9.17 1.36
C HIS A 100 4.02 -8.68 2.48
N ARG A 101 4.32 -9.57 3.43
CA ARG A 101 5.25 -9.29 4.53
C ARG A 101 6.57 -10.00 4.26
N LEU A 102 7.63 -9.24 4.08
CA LEU A 102 8.95 -9.73 3.74
C LEU A 102 9.97 -9.44 4.86
N PRO A 103 11.08 -10.18 4.95
CA PRO A 103 12.18 -9.85 5.87
C PRO A 103 12.75 -8.46 5.61
N SER A 104 13.34 -7.85 6.64
CA SER A 104 14.14 -6.64 6.48
C SER A 104 15.33 -6.92 5.56
N GLY A 105 15.52 -6.05 4.57
CA GLY A 105 16.53 -6.25 3.52
C GLY A 105 16.04 -7.05 2.30
N ALA A 106 14.79 -7.53 2.30
CA ALA A 106 14.18 -8.14 1.12
C ALA A 106 14.11 -7.15 -0.05
N ARG A 107 14.42 -7.64 -1.25
CA ARG A 107 14.45 -6.88 -2.49
C ARG A 107 13.14 -7.03 -3.27
N VAL A 108 13.03 -6.25 -4.35
CA VAL A 108 11.86 -6.29 -5.25
C VAL A 108 11.68 -7.68 -5.88
N THR A 109 12.78 -8.39 -6.17
CA THR A 109 12.77 -9.79 -6.62
C THR A 109 12.04 -10.71 -5.63
N ASP A 110 12.31 -10.55 -4.34
CA ASP A 110 11.74 -11.37 -3.28
C ASP A 110 10.24 -11.06 -3.10
N ALA A 111 9.86 -9.79 -3.27
CA ALA A 111 8.46 -9.37 -3.27
C ALA A 111 7.68 -9.98 -4.45
N LEU A 112 8.29 -10.00 -5.64
CA LEU A 112 7.69 -10.66 -6.80
C LEU A 112 7.58 -12.17 -6.61
N GLU A 113 8.58 -12.81 -6.02
CA GLU A 113 8.54 -14.23 -5.69
C GLU A 113 7.46 -14.55 -4.65
N ALA A 114 7.36 -13.76 -3.58
CA ALA A 114 6.28 -13.87 -2.59
C ALA A 114 4.89 -13.70 -3.24
N ALA A 115 4.78 -12.85 -4.26
CA ALA A 115 3.57 -12.70 -5.07
C ALA A 115 3.34 -13.86 -6.08
N GLY A 116 4.19 -14.88 -6.09
CA GLY A 116 4.13 -16.05 -6.97
C GLY A 116 4.71 -15.81 -8.37
N GLY A 117 5.51 -14.75 -8.53
CA GLY A 117 6.10 -14.33 -9.78
C GLY A 117 5.15 -13.57 -10.69
N VAL A 118 5.73 -13.03 -11.77
CA VAL A 118 4.97 -12.35 -12.81
C VAL A 118 4.23 -13.34 -13.72
N ARG A 119 3.17 -12.86 -14.37
CA ARG A 119 2.49 -13.63 -15.42
C ARG A 119 3.40 -13.74 -16.66
N PRO A 120 3.23 -14.80 -17.48
CA PRO A 120 3.95 -14.91 -18.74
C PRO A 120 3.73 -13.69 -19.64
N GLY A 121 4.78 -13.25 -20.33
CA GLY A 121 4.74 -12.08 -21.22
C GLY A 121 4.90 -10.73 -20.52
N VAL A 122 5.34 -10.71 -19.25
CA VAL A 122 5.72 -9.49 -18.53
C VAL A 122 7.24 -9.35 -18.62
N ASP A 123 7.69 -8.18 -19.07
CA ASP A 123 9.11 -7.80 -19.14
C ASP A 123 9.64 -7.41 -17.75
N LEU A 124 10.84 -7.89 -17.42
CA LEU A 124 11.53 -7.69 -16.14
C LEU A 124 12.93 -7.08 -16.28
N ASP A 125 13.35 -6.71 -17.49
CA ASP A 125 14.73 -6.26 -17.77
C ASP A 125 15.10 -4.93 -17.07
N GLY A 126 14.13 -4.26 -16.43
CA GLY A 126 14.31 -2.98 -15.74
C GLY A 126 14.18 -2.99 -14.21
N LEU A 127 14.27 -4.16 -13.55
CA LEU A 127 14.12 -4.32 -12.09
C LEU A 127 15.44 -4.46 -11.32
#